data_AF-A0A0G1BAL6-F1
#
_entry.id   AF-A0A0G1BAL6-F1
#
_cell.length_a   1.000
_cell.length_b   1.000
_cell.length_c   1.000
_cell.angle_alpha   90.00
_cell.angle_beta   90.00
_cell.angle_gamma   90.00
#
_symmetry.space_group_name_H-M   'P 1'
#
loop_
_entity.id
_entity.type
_entity.pdbx_description
1 polymer ?
#
loop_
_entity_poly.entity_id
_entity_poly.type
_entity_poly.pdbx_seq_one_letter_code
_entity_poly.pdbx_strand_id
1 'polypeptide(L)'
;KNSERFTIGTTHFTWNADGKADNYQRKDLKALFAILNDFPEIVFCGDFNTPRGGEIFNTIAKRYKDNIPEKYKTSIDSNFHQAGHLMCMVDALFSTFHFNIKNVKLVSGLSDHYAVIANVFRA
;
A
#
# COMPACT_ATOMS: atom_id res chain seq x y z
N LYS A 1 27.81 -11.41 -15.81
CA LYS A 1 26.77 -10.35 -15.71
C LYS A 1 26.16 -10.46 -14.32
N ASN A 2 26.35 -9.46 -13.45
CA ASN A 2 25.77 -9.51 -12.10
C ASN A 2 24.27 -9.22 -12.21
N SER A 3 23.43 -10.19 -11.84
CA SER A 3 21.98 -10.00 -11.75
C SER A 3 21.68 -9.17 -10.51
N GLU A 4 21.07 -8.00 -10.67
CA GLU A 4 20.53 -7.23 -9.55
C GLU A 4 19.28 -7.93 -9.00
N ARG A 5 19.18 -8.03 -7.66
CA ARG A 5 18.04 -8.64 -6.98
C ARG A 5 17.04 -7.57 -6.56
N PHE A 6 15.76 -7.86 -6.79
CA PHE A 6 14.63 -7.05 -6.36
C PHE A 6 13.76 -7.88 -5.42
N THR A 7 13.52 -7.36 -4.22
CA THR A 7 12.57 -7.94 -3.27
C THR A 7 11.25 -7.22 -3.41
N ILE A 8 10.22 -7.95 -3.80
CA ILE A 8 8.87 -7.43 -3.99
C ILE A 8 7.92 -8.20 -3.09
N GLY A 9 7.17 -7.49 -2.25
CA GLY A 9 6.14 -8.06 -1.39
C GLY A 9 4.74 -7.65 -1.85
N THR A 10 3.74 -8.48 -1.51
CA THR A 10 2.34 -8.08 -1.61
C THR A 10 1.59 -8.51 -0.36
N THR A 11 0.54 -7.77 -0.01
CA THR A 11 -0.30 -8.07 1.15
C THR A 11 -1.74 -7.70 0.89
N HIS A 12 -2.65 -8.36 1.61
CA HIS A 12 -4.03 -7.93 1.80
C HIS A 12 -4.24 -7.88 3.31
N PHE A 13 -4.11 -6.68 3.88
CA PHE A 13 -4.06 -6.50 5.33
C PHE A 13 -5.44 -6.59 5.96
N THR A 14 -5.46 -6.80 7.28
CA THR A 14 -6.67 -7.05 8.06
C THR A 14 -7.71 -5.95 7.87
N TRP A 15 -8.91 -6.35 7.44
CA TRP A 15 -10.04 -5.46 7.23
C TRP A 15 -10.77 -5.12 8.52
N ASN A 16 -11.26 -3.88 8.62
CA ASN A 16 -12.20 -3.45 9.66
C ASN A 16 -13.29 -2.55 9.04
N ALA A 17 -14.54 -2.76 9.47
CA ALA A 17 -15.75 -2.18 8.89
C ALA A 17 -15.84 -0.66 9.01
N ASP A 18 -15.32 -0.06 10.09
CA ASP A 18 -15.46 1.37 10.36
C ASP A 18 -14.26 2.21 9.84
N GLY A 19 -13.29 1.56 9.17
CA GLY A 19 -12.08 2.19 8.66
C GLY A 19 -11.18 2.77 9.74
N LYS A 20 -11.42 2.45 11.01
CA LYS A 20 -10.59 2.87 12.16
C LYS A 20 -9.71 1.71 12.61
N ALA A 21 -8.59 2.06 13.23
CA ALA A 21 -7.71 1.06 13.81
C ALA A 21 -8.36 0.40 15.02
N ASP A 22 -8.52 -0.92 14.95
CA ASP A 22 -8.93 -1.75 16.07
C ASP A 22 -7.75 -2.55 16.65
N ASN A 23 -8.02 -3.37 17.67
CA ASN A 23 -6.98 -4.17 18.30
C ASN A 23 -6.45 -5.29 17.40
N TYR A 24 -7.24 -5.76 16.43
CA TYR A 24 -6.82 -6.78 15.48
C TYR A 24 -5.82 -6.19 14.49
N GLN A 25 -6.13 -5.05 13.86
CA GLN A 25 -5.20 -4.35 12.98
C GLN A 25 -3.91 -3.95 13.70
N ARG A 26 -3.96 -3.49 14.96
CA ARG A 26 -2.74 -3.19 15.74
C ARG A 26 -1.89 -4.43 16.02
N LYS A 27 -2.52 -5.58 16.28
CA LYS A 27 -1.82 -6.86 16.47
C LYS A 27 -1.19 -7.31 15.16
N ASP A 28 -1.94 -7.29 14.08
CA ASP A 28 -1.47 -7.77 12.77
C ASP A 28 -0.42 -6.83 12.18
N LEU A 29 -0.43 -5.54 12.54
CA LEU A 29 0.63 -4.60 12.16
C LEU A 29 1.96 -4.99 12.80
N LYS A 30 1.95 -5.46 14.05
CA LYS A 30 3.17 -5.98 14.70
C LYS A 30 3.68 -7.23 13.99
N ALA A 31 2.78 -8.13 13.57
CA ALA A 31 3.15 -9.33 12.82
C ALA A 31 3.72 -8.98 11.43
N LEU A 32 3.06 -8.07 10.70
CA LEU A 32 3.55 -7.54 9.42
C LEU A 32 4.94 -6.93 9.58
N PHE A 33 5.15 -6.12 10.62
CA PHE A 33 6.45 -5.52 10.89
C PHE A 33 7.54 -6.54 11.26
N ALA A 34 7.19 -7.61 11.96
CA ALA A 34 8.13 -8.69 12.23
C ALA A 34 8.60 -9.35 10.93
N ILE A 35 7.68 -9.64 10.00
CA ILE A 35 8.00 -10.20 8.67
C ILE A 35 8.83 -9.20 7.84
N LEU A 36 8.42 -7.93 7.79
CA LEU A 36 9.11 -6.92 6.98
C LEU A 36 10.52 -6.59 7.49
N ASN A 37 10.86 -6.91 8.75
CA ASN A 37 12.21 -6.72 9.29
C ASN A 37 13.25 -7.64 8.63
N ASP A 38 12.82 -8.78 8.07
CA ASP A 38 13.72 -9.72 7.39
C ASP A 38 14.13 -9.21 5.98
N PHE A 39 13.52 -8.10 5.52
CA PHE A 39 13.74 -7.52 4.19
C PHE A 39 14.26 -6.08 4.30
N PRO A 40 15.58 -5.87 4.44
CA PRO A 40 16.17 -4.53 4.57
C PRO A 40 15.96 -3.67 3.31
N GLU A 41 15.74 -4.31 2.18
CA GLU A 41 15.44 -3.69 0.90
C GLU A 41 14.15 -4.31 0.38
N ILE A 42 13.07 -3.52 0.33
CA ILE A 42 11.79 -3.99 -0.19
C ILE A 42 10.99 -2.88 -0.87
N VAL A 43 10.24 -3.28 -1.89
CA VAL A 43 9.05 -2.59 -2.39
C VAL A 43 7.85 -3.50 -2.14
N PHE A 44 6.76 -2.99 -1.59
CA PHE A 44 5.58 -3.80 -1.35
C PHE A 44 4.29 -3.03 -1.60
N CYS A 45 3.28 -3.74 -2.07
CA CYS A 45 1.99 -3.16 -2.44
C CYS A 45 0.81 -4.06 -2.09
N GLY A 46 -0.38 -3.47 -2.14
CA GLY A 46 -1.63 -4.20 -2.00
C GLY A 46 -2.64 -3.39 -1.21
N ASP A 47 -3.76 -4.04 -0.89
CA ASP A 47 -4.83 -3.45 -0.10
C ASP A 47 -4.47 -3.54 1.39
N PHE A 48 -4.36 -2.38 2.04
CA PHE A 48 -4.07 -2.30 3.46
C PHE A 48 -5.32 -2.21 4.33
N ASN A 49 -6.50 -2.03 3.75
CA ASN A 49 -7.75 -1.86 4.48
C ASN A 49 -7.69 -0.82 5.61
N THR A 50 -6.77 0.14 5.49
CA THR A 50 -6.64 1.29 6.37
C THR A 50 -6.50 2.52 5.49
N PRO A 51 -7.35 3.54 5.68
CA PRO A 51 -7.26 4.74 4.88
C PRO A 51 -5.95 5.50 5.17
N ARG A 52 -5.33 6.06 4.12
CA ARG A 52 -4.26 7.06 4.25
C ARG A 52 -4.69 8.17 5.21
N GLY A 53 -3.81 8.53 6.13
CA GLY A 53 -4.09 9.47 7.22
C GLY A 53 -4.58 8.80 8.51
N GLY A 54 -4.98 7.53 8.46
CA GLY A 54 -5.32 6.73 9.63
C GLY A 54 -4.11 6.24 10.43
N GLU A 55 -4.35 5.74 11.64
CA GLU A 55 -3.31 5.29 12.58
C GLU A 55 -2.38 4.23 11.97
N ILE A 56 -2.94 3.16 11.39
CA ILE A 56 -2.17 2.05 10.83
C ILE A 56 -1.35 2.52 9.64
N PHE A 57 -1.98 3.19 8.67
CA PHE A 57 -1.30 3.71 7.48
C PHE A 57 -0.14 4.66 7.86
N ASN A 58 -0.39 5.63 8.74
CA ASN A 58 0.62 6.57 9.18
C ASN A 58 1.77 5.86 9.93
N THR A 59 1.47 4.79 10.66
CA THR A 59 2.49 4.00 11.35
C THR A 59 3.39 3.25 10.36
N ILE A 60 2.84 2.73 9.26
CA ILE A 60 3.62 2.13 8.16
C ILE A 60 4.44 3.21 7.44
N ALA A 61 3.83 4.36 7.12
CA ALA A 61 4.45 5.47 6.40
C ALA A 61 5.60 6.15 7.19
N LYS A 62 5.67 5.97 8.52
CA LYS A 62 6.85 6.36 9.32
C LYS A 62 8.09 5.52 9.02
N ARG A 63 7.93 4.30 8.52
CA ARG A 63 9.02 3.34 8.26
C ARG A 63 9.34 3.19 6.78
N TYR A 64 8.33 3.35 5.92
CA TYR A 64 8.44 3.14 4.49
C TYR A 64 7.88 4.34 3.75
N LYS A 65 8.49 4.68 2.61
CA LYS A 65 8.01 5.76 1.75
C LYS A 65 6.73 5.32 1.06
N ASP A 66 5.65 6.07 1.25
CA ASP A 66 4.46 5.99 0.40
C ASP A 66 4.79 6.59 -0.97
N ASN A 67 4.70 5.78 -2.02
CA ASN A 67 5.01 6.21 -3.38
C ASN A 67 3.77 6.58 -4.19
N ILE A 68 2.54 6.40 -3.68
CA ILE A 68 1.33 6.82 -4.39
C ILE A 68 1.21 8.36 -4.28
N PRO A 69 1.19 9.10 -5.40
CA PRO A 69 1.08 10.56 -5.37
C PRO A 69 -0.13 11.09 -4.61
N GLU A 70 0.03 12.19 -3.87
CA GLU A 70 -1.02 12.80 -3.06
C GLU A 70 -2.24 13.29 -3.86
N LYS A 71 -2.09 13.49 -5.17
CA LYS A 71 -3.19 13.83 -6.07
C LYS A 71 -4.25 12.73 -6.13
N TYR A 72 -3.88 11.48 -5.86
CA TYR A 72 -4.83 10.37 -5.79
C TYR A 72 -5.48 10.36 -4.40
N LYS A 73 -6.79 10.60 -4.39
CA LYS A 73 -7.59 10.67 -3.15
C LYS A 73 -8.36 9.39 -2.86
N THR A 74 -8.50 8.52 -3.85
CA THR A 74 -9.15 7.22 -3.70
C THR A 74 -8.41 6.14 -4.47
N SER A 75 -8.43 4.92 -3.94
CA SER A 75 -8.11 3.70 -4.66
C SER A 75 -9.35 2.84 -4.93
N ILE A 76 -10.54 3.30 -4.55
CA ILE A 76 -11.80 2.59 -4.75
C ILE A 76 -12.45 3.02 -6.07
N ASP A 77 -12.86 2.05 -6.89
CA ASP A 77 -13.60 2.29 -8.12
C ASP A 77 -15.10 2.26 -7.87
N SER A 78 -15.72 3.43 -7.87
CA SER A 78 -17.16 3.57 -7.63
C SER A 78 -18.05 2.91 -8.70
N ASN A 79 -17.50 2.53 -9.86
CA ASN A 79 -18.26 1.82 -10.88
C ASN A 79 -18.49 0.34 -10.52
N PHE A 80 -17.67 -0.23 -9.63
CA PHE A 80 -17.73 -1.64 -9.26
C PHE A 80 -17.94 -1.84 -7.75
N HIS A 81 -17.47 -0.92 -6.91
CA HIS A 81 -17.58 -1.05 -5.47
C HIS A 81 -19.02 -0.86 -4.99
N GLN A 82 -19.52 -1.80 -4.17
CA GLN A 82 -20.94 -1.84 -3.75
C GLN A 82 -21.38 -0.61 -2.95
N ALA A 83 -20.48 -0.02 -2.18
CA ALA A 83 -20.75 1.21 -1.43
C ALA A 83 -20.75 2.48 -2.30
N GLY A 84 -20.47 2.37 -3.60
CA GLY A 84 -20.40 3.50 -4.53
C GLY A 84 -19.19 4.38 -4.29
N HIS A 85 -19.39 5.71 -4.29
CA HIS A 85 -18.31 6.69 -4.25
C HIS A 85 -17.70 6.82 -2.85
N LEU A 86 -16.47 6.33 -2.70
CA LEU A 86 -15.66 6.48 -1.49
C LEU A 86 -14.37 7.26 -1.80
N MET A 87 -14.08 8.28 -0.99
CA MET A 87 -12.87 9.11 -1.11
C MET A 87 -11.80 8.67 -0.11
N CYS A 88 -11.37 7.41 -0.21
CA CYS A 88 -10.35 6.84 0.66
C CYS A 88 -9.27 6.07 -0.15
N MET A 89 -8.02 6.27 0.24
CA MET A 89 -6.87 5.53 -0.29
C MET A 89 -6.55 4.39 0.67
N VAL A 90 -6.90 3.16 0.31
CA VAL A 90 -6.65 1.96 1.14
C VAL A 90 -5.60 1.04 0.54
N ASP A 91 -5.35 1.15 -0.77
CA ASP A 91 -4.24 0.51 -1.44
C ASP A 91 -2.97 1.36 -1.29
N ALA A 92 -1.83 0.70 -1.11
CA ALA A 92 -0.55 1.39 -0.95
C ALA A 92 0.55 0.80 -1.84
N LEU A 93 1.57 1.63 -2.10
CA LEU A 93 2.83 1.23 -2.71
C LEU A 93 3.98 1.80 -1.86
N PHE A 94 4.47 0.97 -0.94
CA PHE A 94 5.53 1.34 -0.02
C PHE A 94 6.90 0.87 -0.51
N SER A 95 7.94 1.62 -0.16
CA SER A 95 9.32 1.18 -0.41
C SER A 95 10.29 1.64 0.68
N THR A 96 11.39 0.92 0.79
CA THR A 96 12.62 1.42 1.44
C THR A 96 13.34 2.44 0.53
N PHE A 97 14.30 3.19 1.07
CA PHE A 97 15.05 4.21 0.32
C PHE A 97 15.95 3.65 -0.78
N HIS A 98 16.23 2.33 -0.76
CA HIS A 98 17.03 1.62 -1.76
C HIS A 98 16.35 1.50 -3.14
N PHE A 99 15.06 1.85 -3.23
CA PHE A 99 14.32 1.81 -4.48
C PHE A 99 13.77 3.18 -4.84
N ASN A 100 13.91 3.53 -6.12
CA ASN A 100 13.28 4.69 -6.71
C ASN A 100 12.05 4.25 -7.51
N ILE A 101 10.87 4.68 -7.06
CA ILE A 101 9.60 4.36 -7.70
C ILE A 101 9.16 5.53 -8.57
N LYS A 102 8.95 5.29 -9.86
CA LYS A 102 8.54 6.32 -10.83
C LYS A 102 7.30 5.91 -11.61
N ASN A 103 6.71 6.89 -12.29
CA ASN A 103 5.55 6.72 -13.17
C ASN A 103 4.36 6.02 -12.49
N VAL A 104 4.14 6.32 -11.20
CA VAL A 104 3.04 5.75 -10.43
C VAL A 104 1.70 6.25 -10.98
N LYS A 105 0.81 5.33 -11.34
CA LYS A 105 -0.55 5.61 -11.81
C LYS A 105 -1.53 4.66 -11.14
N LEU A 106 -2.76 5.15 -10.95
CA LEU A 106 -3.91 4.33 -10.60
C LEU A 106 -4.79 4.18 -11.84
N VAL A 107 -5.17 2.94 -12.15
CA VAL A 107 -5.97 2.58 -13.33
C VAL A 107 -7.32 2.03 -12.87
N SER A 108 -8.39 2.73 -13.23
CA SER A 108 -9.78 2.34 -12.98
C SER A 108 -10.31 1.40 -14.07
N GLY A 109 -11.53 0.88 -13.90
CA GLY A 109 -12.21 0.08 -14.92
C GLY A 109 -11.94 -1.43 -14.83
N LEU A 110 -11.28 -1.90 -13.77
CA LEU A 110 -10.73 -3.27 -13.68
C LEU A 110 -11.32 -4.10 -12.52
N SER A 111 -11.60 -3.46 -11.39
CA SER A 111 -12.16 -4.05 -10.17
C SER A 111 -12.89 -2.97 -9.38
N ASP A 112 -13.45 -3.32 -8.24
CA ASP A 112 -13.85 -2.42 -7.15
C ASP A 112 -12.70 -1.60 -6.54
N HIS A 113 -11.44 -1.96 -6.83
CA HIS A 113 -10.26 -1.17 -6.55
C HIS A 113 -9.52 -0.78 -7.84
N TYR A 114 -8.82 0.35 -7.82
CA TYR A 114 -7.92 0.77 -8.89
C TYR A 114 -6.63 -0.05 -8.88
N ALA A 115 -6.15 -0.45 -10.05
CA ALA A 115 -4.83 -1.07 -10.16
C ALA A 115 -3.72 -0.03 -9.98
N VAL A 116 -2.77 -0.29 -9.09
CA VAL A 116 -1.56 0.52 -8.92
C VAL A 116 -0.46 0.02 -9.86
N ILE A 117 -0.01 0.87 -10.77
CA ILE A 117 1.11 0.56 -11.69
C ILE A 117 2.27 1.52 -11.45
N ALA A 118 3.49 1.00 -11.50
CA ALA A 118 4.71 1.79 -11.30
C ALA A 118 5.93 1.14 -11.98
N ASN A 119 6.98 1.93 -12.19
CA ASN A 119 8.31 1.42 -12.53
C ASN A 119 9.20 1.43 -11.29
N VAL A 120 9.85 0.31 -11.03
CA VAL A 120 10.77 0.13 -9.90
C VAL A 120 12.20 0.17 -10.41
N PHE A 121 13.02 1.07 -9.84
CA PHE A 121 14.44 1.17 -10.13
C PHE A 121 15.25 1.00 -8.86
N ARG A 122 16.45 0.45 -8.99
CA ARG A 122 17.46 0.54 -7.93
C ARG A 122 17.87 2.01 -7.77
N ALA A 123 17.96 2.49 -6.52
CA ALA A 123 18.41 3.85 -6.20
C ALA A 123 19.93 3.99 -6.30
#